data_AF-A0A0V8D2D9-F1
#
_entry.id   AF-A0A0V8D2D9-F1
#
_cell.length_a   1.000
_cell.length_b   1.000
_cell.length_c   1.000
_cell.angle_alpha   90.00
_cell.angle_beta   90.00
_cell.angle_gamma   90.00
#
_symmetry.space_group_name_H-M   'P 1'
#
loop_
_entity.id
_entity.type
_entity.pdbx_description
1 polymer ?
#
loop_
_entity_poly.entity_id
_entity_poly.type
_entity_poly.pdbx_seq_one_letter_code
_entity_poly.pdbx_strand_id
1 'polypeptide(L)'
;MNFKIFAELIELKAKTASIFPFLLGLAYSLYHYQSVNLSALAIYFVAMFMFNCFVDIWDNYNDYHKAVDTDDYQKNTNIIGRENLSMGLIKSLLAFFFFGSLILGIIVALMTGWAVFWLGLLCYAVGVFYAGGPKPLSSLPLGELLSGLTMGYVIFLICLYINSSQNFVWSFANLATTFLIALPNTLLIANLMLANNTCDLEEDEANHRYTIVHYIGKKAALIWWTTALILAFVAIVVAVMLGLLSPIMVLILLIAPLMIKFARPYLQKQVKKETFISSVKILMVFQLVQVLLFFVSLIKF
;
A
#
# COMPACT_ATOMS: atom_id res chain seq x y z
N MET A 1 -17.28 3.62 20.75
CA MET A 1 -17.07 2.49 19.81
C MET A 1 -16.06 1.53 20.43
N ASN A 2 -16.29 0.22 20.34
CA ASN A 2 -15.34 -0.80 20.84
C ASN A 2 -14.10 -0.84 19.94
N PHE A 3 -12.93 -1.13 20.52
CA PHE A 3 -11.67 -1.30 19.79
C PHE A 3 -11.75 -2.32 18.65
N LYS A 4 -12.46 -3.44 18.83
CA LYS A 4 -12.58 -4.46 17.77
C LYS A 4 -13.28 -3.90 16.53
N ILE A 5 -14.37 -3.17 16.72
CA ILE A 5 -15.13 -2.51 15.65
C ILE A 5 -14.27 -1.41 15.01
N PHE A 6 -13.58 -0.62 15.82
CA PHE A 6 -12.66 0.39 15.30
C PHE A 6 -11.54 -0.22 14.46
N ALA A 7 -10.90 -1.29 14.92
CA ALA A 7 -9.81 -1.98 14.23
C ALA A 7 -10.26 -2.62 12.91
N GLU A 8 -11.51 -3.06 12.81
CA GLU A 8 -12.11 -3.52 11.56
C GLU A 8 -12.43 -2.33 10.64
N LEU A 9 -12.98 -1.24 11.18
CA LEU A 9 -13.32 -0.01 10.42
C LEU A 9 -12.10 0.64 9.77
N ILE A 10 -10.94 0.63 10.45
CA ILE A 10 -9.68 1.14 9.91
C ILE A 10 -8.84 0.07 9.23
N GLU A 11 -9.40 -1.12 8.99
CA GLU A 11 -8.71 -2.28 8.42
C GLU A 11 -7.29 -2.49 8.99
N LEU A 12 -7.17 -2.60 10.32
CA LEU A 12 -5.87 -2.60 11.01
C LEU A 12 -4.87 -3.63 10.45
N LYS A 13 -5.35 -4.78 9.96
CA LYS A 13 -4.54 -5.83 9.33
C LYS A 13 -3.88 -5.36 8.03
N ALA A 14 -4.55 -4.52 7.25
CA ALA A 14 -4.09 -3.99 5.97
C ALA A 14 -3.02 -2.89 6.14
N LYS A 15 -2.91 -2.26 7.32
CA LYS A 15 -1.88 -1.24 7.62
C LYS A 15 -0.45 -1.73 7.45
N THR A 16 -0.23 -3.04 7.50
CA THR A 16 1.08 -3.62 7.19
C THR A 16 1.59 -3.18 5.80
N ALA A 17 0.69 -3.01 4.82
CA ALA A 17 1.02 -2.56 3.47
C ALA A 17 1.62 -1.15 3.40
N SER A 18 1.41 -0.30 4.42
CA SER A 18 2.03 1.03 4.50
C SER A 18 3.23 1.08 5.47
N ILE A 19 3.21 0.25 6.51
CA ILE A 19 4.29 0.18 7.50
C ILE A 19 5.58 -0.35 6.86
N PHE A 20 5.50 -1.39 6.02
CA PHE A 20 6.70 -1.97 5.40
C PHE A 20 7.39 -1.04 4.39
N PRO A 21 6.68 -0.33 3.49
CA PRO A 21 7.31 0.71 2.66
C PRO A 21 7.99 1.81 3.47
N PHE A 22 7.38 2.25 4.58
CA PHE A 22 7.99 3.20 5.51
C PHE A 22 9.30 2.65 6.10
N LEU A 23 9.27 1.43 6.63
CA LEU A 23 10.46 0.78 7.21
C LEU A 23 11.55 0.56 6.17
N LEU A 24 11.19 0.21 4.94
CA LEU A 24 12.13 0.06 3.83
C LEU A 24 12.80 1.41 3.51
N GLY A 25 12.05 2.52 3.53
CA GLY A 25 12.59 3.87 3.31
C GLY A 25 13.57 4.29 4.40
N LEU A 26 13.26 3.97 5.66
CA LEU A 26 14.14 4.18 6.79
C LEU A 26 15.43 3.35 6.66
N ALA A 27 15.31 2.05 6.37
CA ALA A 27 16.44 1.15 6.22
C ALA A 27 17.35 1.59 5.06
N TYR A 28 16.79 1.97 3.91
CA TYR A 28 17.56 2.45 2.79
C TYR A 28 18.25 3.79 3.08
N SER A 29 17.59 4.71 3.80
CA SER A 29 18.22 5.96 4.22
C SER A 29 19.44 5.71 5.12
N LEU A 30 19.30 4.82 6.11
CA LEU A 30 20.40 4.43 6.98
C LEU A 30 21.57 3.80 6.20
N TYR A 31 21.25 2.98 5.19
CA TYR A 31 22.25 2.31 4.37
C TYR A 31 23.01 3.27 3.45
N HIS A 32 22.28 4.08 2.68
CA HIS A 32 22.86 4.88 1.60
C HIS A 32 23.28 6.28 2.07
N TYR A 33 22.46 6.95 2.87
CA TYR A 33 22.70 8.33 3.31
C TYR A 33 23.29 8.43 4.73
N GLN A 34 23.26 7.34 5.51
CA GLN A 34 23.75 7.28 6.89
C GLN A 34 23.14 8.37 7.80
N SER A 35 21.93 8.81 7.46
CA SER A 35 21.23 9.91 8.14
C SER A 35 19.84 9.48 8.54
N VAL A 36 19.42 9.95 9.72
CA VAL A 36 18.06 9.77 10.24
C VAL A 36 17.59 11.01 10.97
N ASN A 37 16.42 11.52 10.58
CA ASN A 37 15.70 12.56 11.30
C ASN A 37 14.54 11.94 12.08
N LEU A 38 14.82 11.48 13.30
CA LEU A 38 13.86 10.72 14.12
C LEU A 38 12.59 11.52 14.43
N SER A 39 12.68 12.83 14.66
CA SER A 39 11.51 13.66 14.98
C SER A 39 10.60 13.80 13.76
N ALA A 40 11.15 14.15 12.60
CA ALA A 40 10.37 14.24 11.36
C ALA A 40 9.77 12.88 10.96
N LEU A 41 10.50 11.79 11.14
CA LEU A 41 10.01 10.44 10.86
C LEU A 41 8.88 10.00 11.80
N ALA A 42 8.98 10.29 13.10
CA ALA A 42 7.91 9.95 14.04
C ALA A 42 6.62 10.70 13.70
N ILE A 43 6.72 12.00 13.39
CA ILE A 43 5.59 12.81 12.95
C ILE A 43 5.03 12.27 11.61
N TYR A 44 5.90 11.93 10.65
CA TYR A 44 5.49 11.35 9.38
C TYR A 44 4.80 10.00 9.55
N PHE A 45 5.29 9.12 10.42
CA PHE A 45 4.66 7.83 10.70
C PHE A 45 3.23 8.02 11.22
N VAL A 46 3.04 8.93 12.17
CA VAL A 46 1.71 9.26 12.70
C VAL A 46 0.82 9.87 11.60
N ALA A 47 1.34 10.81 10.82
CA ALA A 47 0.61 11.44 9.72
C ALA A 47 0.15 10.41 8.67
N MET A 48 1.06 9.54 8.24
CA MET A 48 0.80 8.46 7.27
C MET A 48 -0.21 7.45 7.84
N PHE A 49 -0.08 7.05 9.09
CA PHE A 49 -1.02 6.13 9.73
C PHE A 49 -2.42 6.74 9.84
N MET A 50 -2.50 8.01 10.28
CA MET A 50 -3.77 8.75 10.33
C MET A 50 -4.40 8.88 8.95
N PHE A 51 -3.63 9.22 7.92
CA PHE A 51 -4.16 9.35 6.57
C PHE A 51 -4.66 8.01 6.02
N ASN A 52 -3.95 6.91 6.28
CA ASN A 52 -4.46 5.60 5.89
C ASN A 52 -5.75 5.26 6.65
N CYS A 53 -5.88 5.60 7.93
CA CYS A 53 -7.15 5.42 8.66
C CYS A 53 -8.27 6.23 8.03
N PHE A 54 -7.99 7.45 7.57
CA PHE A 54 -8.95 8.23 6.79
C PHE A 54 -9.36 7.49 5.51
N VAL A 55 -8.41 6.98 4.71
CA VAL A 55 -8.71 6.31 3.43
C VAL A 55 -9.62 5.10 3.63
N ASP A 56 -9.37 4.25 4.63
CA ASP A 56 -10.20 3.05 4.87
C ASP A 56 -11.60 3.40 5.37
N ILE A 57 -11.71 4.39 6.26
CA ILE A 57 -13.03 4.90 6.71
C ILE A 57 -13.76 5.55 5.53
N TRP A 58 -13.02 6.26 4.67
CA TRP A 58 -13.56 6.94 3.50
C TRP A 58 -14.08 5.94 2.46
N ASP A 59 -13.36 4.84 2.26
CA ASP A 59 -13.78 3.73 1.41
C ASP A 59 -15.08 3.11 1.94
N ASN A 60 -15.10 2.69 3.21
CA ASN A 60 -16.30 2.17 3.87
C ASN A 60 -17.49 3.15 3.81
N TYR A 61 -17.23 4.45 3.98
CA TYR A 61 -18.25 5.49 3.87
C TYR A 61 -18.82 5.61 2.45
N ASN A 62 -17.99 5.58 1.42
CA ASN A 62 -18.45 5.67 0.04
C ASN A 62 -19.20 4.41 -0.37
N ASP A 63 -18.70 3.23 -0.02
CA ASP A 63 -19.35 1.95 -0.28
C ASP A 63 -20.73 1.87 0.38
N TYR A 64 -20.85 2.37 1.61
CA TYR A 64 -22.15 2.46 2.28
C TYR A 64 -23.16 3.29 1.49
N HIS A 65 -22.75 4.41 0.87
CA HIS A 65 -23.69 5.30 0.16
C HIS A 65 -23.91 4.92 -1.31
N LYS A 66 -23.02 4.14 -1.93
CA LYS A 66 -23.03 3.87 -3.39
C LYS A 66 -23.50 2.46 -3.76
N ALA A 67 -23.71 1.56 -2.80
CA ALA A 67 -24.13 0.19 -3.07
C ALA A 67 -25.49 0.12 -3.81
N VAL A 68 -25.50 -0.61 -4.93
CA VAL A 68 -26.68 -0.80 -5.81
C VAL A 68 -27.73 -1.70 -5.13
N ASP A 69 -27.31 -2.79 -4.48
CA ASP A 69 -28.17 -3.59 -3.58
C ASP A 69 -28.11 -3.02 -2.16
N THR A 70 -28.73 -1.84 -2.03
CA THR A 70 -28.55 -0.92 -0.89
C THR A 70 -28.89 -1.56 0.45
N ASP A 71 -29.94 -2.39 0.53
CA ASP A 71 -30.44 -2.87 1.83
C ASP A 71 -29.65 -4.05 2.41
N ASP A 72 -29.26 -5.05 1.61
CA ASP A 72 -28.55 -6.23 2.11
C ASP A 72 -27.07 -5.92 2.36
N TYR A 73 -26.42 -5.23 1.42
CA TYR A 73 -25.01 -4.88 1.54
C TYR A 73 -24.74 -3.91 2.70
N GLN A 74 -25.59 -2.88 2.88
CA GLN A 74 -25.44 -1.94 4.01
C GLN A 74 -25.63 -2.65 5.35
N LYS A 75 -26.63 -3.54 5.47
CA LYS A 75 -26.97 -4.16 6.75
C LYS A 75 -26.06 -5.32 7.14
N ASN A 76 -25.61 -6.12 6.17
CA ASN A 76 -24.95 -7.39 6.45
C ASN A 76 -23.44 -7.40 6.14
N THR A 77 -22.98 -6.54 5.23
CA THR A 77 -21.58 -6.55 4.76
C THR A 77 -20.78 -5.36 5.24
N ASN A 78 -21.27 -4.13 5.01
CA ASN A 78 -20.54 -2.92 5.38
C ASN A 78 -20.57 -2.69 6.90
N ILE A 79 -19.41 -2.44 7.51
CA ILE A 79 -19.28 -2.28 8.96
C ILE A 79 -20.11 -1.13 9.53
N ILE A 80 -20.33 -0.05 8.77
CA ILE A 80 -21.09 1.12 9.23
C ILE A 80 -22.54 0.73 9.50
N GLY A 81 -23.18 -0.01 8.59
CA GLY A 81 -24.55 -0.46 8.78
C GLY A 81 -24.65 -1.69 9.69
N ARG A 82 -23.76 -2.67 9.54
CA ARG A 82 -23.74 -3.90 10.37
C ARG A 82 -23.64 -3.61 11.86
N GLU A 83 -22.76 -2.67 12.24
CA GLU A 83 -22.54 -2.29 13.64
C GLU A 83 -23.38 -1.07 14.06
N ASN A 84 -24.29 -0.60 13.19
CA ASN A 84 -25.13 0.59 13.41
C ASN A 84 -24.34 1.83 13.87
N LEU A 85 -23.20 2.10 13.22
CA LEU A 85 -22.35 3.24 13.56
C LEU A 85 -23.03 4.55 13.19
N SER A 86 -22.99 5.53 14.11
CA SER A 86 -23.62 6.82 13.85
C SER A 86 -22.89 7.60 12.75
N MET A 87 -23.63 8.13 11.79
CA MET A 87 -23.06 8.89 10.68
C MET A 87 -22.29 10.14 11.16
N GLY A 88 -22.72 10.75 12.26
CA GLY A 88 -22.01 11.85 12.91
C GLY A 88 -20.63 11.44 13.44
N LEU A 89 -20.50 10.24 14.01
CA LEU A 89 -19.21 9.70 14.45
C LEU A 89 -18.28 9.46 13.25
N ILE A 90 -18.78 8.83 12.17
CA ILE A 90 -17.98 8.57 10.97
C ILE A 90 -17.45 9.87 10.36
N LYS A 91 -18.31 10.89 10.19
CA LYS A 91 -17.90 12.21 9.69
C LYS A 91 -16.87 12.89 10.60
N SER A 92 -17.02 12.77 11.92
CA SER A 92 -16.05 13.30 12.88
C SER A 92 -14.70 12.60 12.79
N LEU A 93 -14.68 11.26 12.69
CA LEU A 93 -13.46 10.49 12.49
C LEU A 93 -12.77 10.83 11.17
N LEU A 94 -13.53 10.94 10.08
CA LEU A 94 -13.00 11.37 8.78
C LEU A 94 -12.32 12.74 8.88
N ALA A 95 -12.99 13.72 9.48
CA ALA A 95 -12.42 15.05 9.68
C ALA A 95 -11.16 15.01 10.56
N PHE A 96 -11.20 14.30 11.69
CA PHE A 96 -10.08 14.17 12.61
C PHE A 96 -8.84 13.56 11.93
N PHE A 97 -9.02 12.44 11.24
CA PHE A 97 -7.91 11.77 10.56
C PHE A 97 -7.39 12.57 9.37
N PHE A 98 -8.27 13.19 8.57
CA PHE A 98 -7.88 14.00 7.41
C PHE A 98 -7.11 15.26 7.82
N PHE A 99 -7.67 16.09 8.70
CA PHE A 99 -7.04 17.34 9.11
C PHE A 99 -5.83 17.10 10.02
N GLY A 100 -5.89 16.10 10.90
CA GLY A 100 -4.77 15.73 11.75
C GLY A 100 -3.55 15.28 10.93
N SER A 101 -3.75 14.39 9.96
CA SER A 101 -2.68 13.99 9.04
C SER A 101 -2.17 15.15 8.19
N LEU A 102 -3.04 16.07 7.75
CA LEU A 102 -2.65 17.23 6.94
C LEU A 102 -1.76 18.19 7.73
N ILE A 103 -2.14 18.51 8.96
CA ILE A 103 -1.36 19.38 9.85
C ILE A 103 0.01 18.77 10.12
N LEU A 104 0.07 17.48 10.48
CA LEU A 104 1.33 16.78 10.71
C LEU A 104 2.19 16.70 9.44
N GLY A 105 1.58 16.48 8.27
CA GLY A 105 2.27 16.48 6.98
C GLY A 105 2.89 17.85 6.64
N ILE A 106 2.18 18.94 6.91
CA ILE A 106 2.70 20.31 6.75
C ILE A 106 3.87 20.56 7.70
N ILE A 107 3.76 20.12 8.97
CA ILE A 107 4.87 20.23 9.93
C ILE A 107 6.13 19.53 9.40
N VAL A 108 6.00 18.30 8.89
CA VAL A 108 7.14 17.57 8.31
C VAL A 108 7.71 18.29 7.08
N ALA A 109 6.85 18.83 6.21
CA ALA A 109 7.30 19.60 5.04
C ALA A 109 8.06 20.87 5.44
N LEU A 110 7.66 21.55 6.52
CA LEU A 110 8.40 22.69 7.07
C LEU A 110 9.75 22.27 7.67
N MET A 111 9.85 21.07 8.24
CA MET A 111 11.09 20.54 8.82
C MET A 111 12.10 20.04 7.77
N THR A 112 11.63 19.54 6.63
CA THR A 112 12.46 18.77 5.67
C THR A 112 12.44 19.30 4.24
N GLY A 113 11.45 20.13 3.89
CA GLY A 113 11.29 20.73 2.57
C GLY A 113 9.95 20.39 1.90
N TRP A 114 9.55 21.26 0.98
CA TRP A 114 8.23 21.22 0.32
C TRP A 114 7.99 20.01 -0.58
N ALA A 115 9.00 19.22 -0.92
CA ALA A 115 8.78 17.99 -1.69
C ALA A 115 7.88 16.98 -0.95
N VAL A 116 7.97 16.93 0.38
CA VAL A 116 7.06 16.11 1.21
C VAL A 116 5.61 16.57 1.05
N PHE A 117 5.38 17.88 0.99
CA PHE A 117 4.04 18.43 0.79
C PHE A 117 3.46 18.03 -0.57
N TRP A 118 4.23 18.14 -1.65
CA TRP A 118 3.74 17.79 -2.99
C TRP A 118 3.51 16.30 -3.18
N LEU A 119 4.42 15.46 -2.69
CA LEU A 119 4.24 14.00 -2.69
C LEU A 119 3.06 13.58 -1.81
N GLY A 120 2.91 14.22 -0.63
CA GLY A 120 1.77 14.03 0.25
C GLY A 120 0.45 14.43 -0.43
N LEU A 121 0.41 15.58 -1.10
CA LEU A 121 -0.77 16.04 -1.82
C LEU A 121 -1.18 15.06 -2.93
N LEU A 122 -0.21 14.45 -3.62
CA LEU A 122 -0.48 13.38 -4.59
C LEU A 122 -1.13 12.16 -3.91
N CYS A 123 -0.61 11.72 -2.77
CA CYS A 123 -1.24 10.64 -2.00
C CYS A 123 -2.65 11.01 -1.53
N TYR A 124 -2.89 12.27 -1.15
CA TYR A 124 -4.21 12.77 -0.75
C TYR A 124 -5.18 12.74 -1.91
N ALA A 125 -4.77 13.25 -3.07
CA ALA A 125 -5.60 13.24 -4.27
C ALA A 125 -5.98 11.80 -4.64
N VAL A 126 -4.99 10.89 -4.70
CA VAL A 126 -5.25 9.48 -4.99
C VAL A 126 -6.17 8.87 -3.93
N GLY A 127 -5.88 9.00 -2.64
CA GLY A 127 -6.68 8.39 -1.56
C GLY A 127 -8.13 8.89 -1.49
N VAL A 128 -8.37 10.19 -1.69
CA VAL A 128 -9.73 10.76 -1.69
C VAL A 128 -10.51 10.33 -2.93
N PHE A 129 -9.91 10.43 -4.12
CA PHE A 129 -10.58 10.05 -5.37
C PHE A 129 -10.56 8.53 -5.62
N TYR A 130 -9.86 7.75 -4.79
CA TYR A 130 -9.83 6.30 -4.90
C TYR A 130 -11.22 5.70 -4.78
N ALA A 131 -11.91 6.03 -3.67
CA ALA A 131 -13.28 5.61 -3.38
C ALA A 131 -14.31 6.73 -3.64
N GLY A 132 -13.84 7.99 -3.56
CA GLY A 132 -14.68 9.19 -3.66
C GLY A 132 -14.94 9.65 -5.10
N GLY A 133 -15.85 10.61 -5.24
CA GLY A 133 -16.17 11.26 -6.52
C GLY A 133 -17.18 10.49 -7.39
N PRO A 134 -17.54 11.05 -8.56
CA PRO A 134 -18.57 10.50 -9.45
C PRO A 134 -18.11 9.23 -10.18
N LYS A 135 -16.79 9.09 -10.41
CA LYS A 135 -16.16 7.89 -10.96
C LYS A 135 -14.93 7.55 -10.11
N PRO A 136 -15.07 6.71 -9.08
CA PRO A 136 -13.98 6.31 -8.20
C PRO A 136 -12.82 5.70 -8.99
N LEU A 137 -11.58 6.04 -8.66
CA LEU A 137 -10.42 5.44 -9.34
C LEU A 137 -10.34 3.92 -9.11
N SER A 138 -10.90 3.42 -8.00
CA SER A 138 -11.06 1.99 -7.72
C SER A 138 -12.00 1.25 -8.67
N SER A 139 -12.83 1.98 -9.43
CA SER A 139 -13.73 1.43 -10.46
C SER A 139 -13.14 1.50 -11.87
N LEU A 140 -11.93 2.07 -12.01
CA LEU A 140 -11.22 2.24 -13.28
C LEU A 140 -10.05 1.24 -13.37
N PRO A 141 -9.51 0.97 -14.57
CA PRO A 141 -8.37 0.07 -14.78
C PRO A 141 -7.02 0.62 -14.29
N LEU A 142 -7.03 1.58 -13.37
CA LEU A 142 -5.86 2.24 -12.79
C LEU A 142 -5.71 1.97 -11.29
N GLY A 143 -6.70 1.33 -10.65
CA GLY A 143 -6.75 1.16 -9.20
C GLY A 143 -5.52 0.45 -8.62
N GLU A 144 -5.06 -0.62 -9.27
CA GLU A 144 -3.89 -1.41 -8.87
C GLU A 144 -2.57 -0.65 -9.05
N LEU A 145 -2.45 0.11 -10.15
CA LEU A 145 -1.27 0.93 -10.44
C LEU A 145 -1.14 2.06 -9.41
N LEU A 146 -2.25 2.75 -9.15
CA LEU A 146 -2.26 3.89 -8.23
C LEU A 146 -2.01 3.45 -6.78
N SER A 147 -2.63 2.35 -6.33
CA SER A 147 -2.38 1.81 -4.98
C SER A 147 -0.92 1.37 -4.82
N GLY A 148 -0.39 0.62 -5.78
CA GLY A 148 1.01 0.16 -5.77
C GLY A 148 1.99 1.32 -5.79
N LEU A 149 1.76 2.34 -6.63
CA LEU A 149 2.65 3.50 -6.73
C LEU A 149 2.63 4.33 -5.45
N THR A 150 1.44 4.70 -4.96
CA THR A 150 1.32 5.58 -3.80
C THR A 150 1.74 4.90 -2.51
N MET A 151 1.21 3.72 -2.21
CA MET A 151 1.55 3.02 -0.97
C MET A 151 2.93 2.36 -1.04
N GLY A 152 3.31 1.79 -2.18
CA GLY A 152 4.57 1.08 -2.32
C GLY A 152 5.77 2.00 -2.52
N TYR A 153 5.67 2.97 -3.43
CA TYR A 153 6.80 3.83 -3.80
C TYR A 153 6.77 5.21 -3.13
N VAL A 154 5.64 5.91 -3.14
CA VAL A 154 5.61 7.30 -2.62
C VAL A 154 5.81 7.34 -1.11
N ILE A 155 5.24 6.41 -0.34
CA ILE A 155 5.53 6.29 1.11
C ILE A 155 7.03 6.08 1.36
N PHE A 156 7.64 5.14 0.62
CA PHE A 156 9.07 4.88 0.68
C PHE A 156 9.89 6.14 0.33
N LEU A 157 9.53 6.84 -0.75
CA LEU A 157 10.24 8.01 -1.24
C LEU A 157 10.15 9.19 -0.27
N ILE A 158 8.98 9.44 0.33
CA ILE A 158 8.82 10.47 1.37
C ILE A 158 9.72 10.14 2.57
N CYS A 159 9.70 8.89 3.04
CA CYS A 159 10.56 8.45 4.14
C CYS A 159 12.05 8.66 3.81
N LEU A 160 12.47 8.28 2.62
CA LEU A 160 13.84 8.51 2.15
C LEU A 160 14.19 10.00 2.11
N TYR A 161 13.33 10.82 1.52
CA TYR A 161 13.56 12.27 1.37
C TYR A 161 13.63 12.98 2.73
N ILE A 162 12.77 12.64 3.69
CA ILE A 162 12.81 13.21 5.06
C ILE A 162 14.19 13.10 5.69
N ASN A 163 14.87 11.98 5.46
CA ASN A 163 16.18 11.72 6.04
C ASN A 163 17.35 12.21 5.18
N SER A 164 17.13 12.43 3.89
CA SER A 164 18.17 12.78 2.92
C SER A 164 17.98 14.16 2.29
N SER A 165 17.07 14.99 2.80
CA SER A 165 16.57 16.20 2.12
C SER A 165 17.66 17.18 1.67
N GLN A 166 18.77 17.29 2.41
CA GLN A 166 19.90 18.16 2.06
C GLN A 166 20.78 17.59 0.93
N ASN A 167 20.77 16.27 0.75
CA ASN A 167 21.65 15.54 -0.17
C ASN A 167 20.88 14.91 -1.35
N PHE A 168 19.54 14.87 -1.28
CA PHE A 168 18.71 14.22 -2.28
C PHE A 168 18.62 15.08 -3.55
N VAL A 169 19.14 14.56 -4.65
CA VAL A 169 19.04 15.21 -5.97
C VAL A 169 17.86 14.64 -6.73
N TRP A 170 16.95 15.51 -7.16
CA TRP A 170 15.79 15.19 -8.01
C TRP A 170 16.22 14.96 -9.47
N SER A 171 16.92 13.85 -9.72
CA SER A 171 17.31 13.41 -11.07
C SER A 171 16.52 12.17 -11.49
N PHE A 172 16.36 11.97 -12.80
CA PHE A 172 15.75 10.75 -13.33
C PHE A 172 16.50 9.49 -12.86
N ALA A 173 17.83 9.53 -12.82
CA ALA A 173 18.66 8.42 -12.34
C ALA A 173 18.35 8.06 -10.88
N ASN A 174 18.26 9.05 -10.00
CA ASN A 174 17.94 8.81 -8.59
C ASN A 174 16.50 8.29 -8.41
N LEU A 175 15.54 8.82 -9.16
CA LEU A 175 14.17 8.32 -9.14
C LEU A 175 14.07 6.88 -9.67
N ALA A 176 14.85 6.53 -10.68
CA ALA A 176 14.87 5.17 -11.23
C ALA A 176 15.50 4.17 -10.23
N THR A 177 16.60 4.54 -9.56
CA THR A 177 17.25 3.67 -8.56
C THR A 177 16.38 3.48 -7.32
N THR A 178 15.77 4.54 -6.79
CA THR A 178 14.86 4.45 -5.64
C THR A 178 13.59 3.68 -5.99
N PHE A 179 13.06 3.86 -7.22
CA PHE A 179 11.93 3.09 -7.70
C PHE A 179 12.26 1.61 -7.82
N LEU A 180 13.43 1.24 -8.36
CA LEU A 180 13.86 -0.16 -8.44
C LEU A 180 13.92 -0.84 -7.06
N ILE A 181 14.38 -0.12 -6.03
CA ILE A 181 14.45 -0.62 -4.65
C ILE A 181 13.05 -0.83 -4.05
N ALA A 182 12.13 0.09 -4.32
CA ALA A 182 10.74 0.01 -3.85
C ALA A 182 9.85 -0.88 -4.72
N LEU A 183 10.32 -1.28 -5.92
CA LEU A 183 9.55 -2.03 -6.91
C LEU A 183 8.90 -3.30 -6.34
N PRO A 184 9.57 -4.11 -5.48
CA PRO A 184 8.92 -5.24 -4.85
C PRO A 184 7.67 -4.86 -4.05
N ASN A 185 7.71 -3.77 -3.27
CA ASN A 185 6.56 -3.29 -2.52
C ASN A 185 5.45 -2.81 -3.45
N THR A 186 5.80 -2.01 -4.45
CA THR A 186 4.85 -1.50 -5.45
C THR A 186 4.12 -2.62 -6.18
N LEU A 187 4.85 -3.63 -6.65
CA LEU A 187 4.30 -4.78 -7.37
C LEU A 187 3.43 -5.65 -6.46
N LEU A 188 3.87 -5.94 -5.23
CA LEU A 188 3.13 -6.83 -4.35
C LEU A 188 1.85 -6.18 -3.77
N ILE A 189 1.86 -4.85 -3.55
CA ILE A 189 0.66 -4.10 -3.17
C ILE A 189 -0.33 -4.04 -4.35
N ALA A 190 0.16 -3.79 -5.58
CA ALA A 190 -0.67 -3.86 -6.77
C ALA A 190 -1.26 -5.27 -6.96
N ASN A 191 -0.49 -6.32 -6.70
CA ASN A 191 -0.94 -7.71 -6.74
C ASN A 191 -2.01 -8.03 -5.70
N LEU A 192 -1.94 -7.42 -4.51
CA LEU A 192 -3.00 -7.57 -3.51
C LEU A 192 -4.32 -7.05 -4.08
N MET A 193 -4.31 -5.87 -4.68
CA MET A 193 -5.51 -5.28 -5.31
C MET A 193 -5.97 -6.08 -6.53
N LEU A 194 -5.05 -6.51 -7.38
CA LEU A 194 -5.36 -7.35 -8.54
C LEU A 194 -6.03 -8.66 -8.10
N ALA A 195 -5.55 -9.25 -7.00
CA ALA A 195 -6.15 -10.47 -6.46
C ALA A 195 -7.56 -10.25 -5.91
N ASN A 196 -7.80 -9.11 -5.26
CA ASN A 196 -9.12 -8.71 -4.81
C ASN A 196 -10.09 -8.60 -6.01
N ASN A 197 -9.73 -7.76 -6.99
CA ASN A 197 -10.56 -7.50 -8.17
C ASN A 197 -10.74 -8.74 -9.06
N THR A 198 -9.80 -9.69 -9.03
CA THR A 198 -9.95 -10.96 -9.75
C THR A 198 -10.98 -11.87 -9.09
N CYS A 199 -11.04 -11.88 -7.75
CA CYS A 199 -12.05 -12.66 -7.02
C CYS A 199 -13.44 -12.04 -7.17
N ASP A 200 -13.52 -10.72 -7.25
CA ASP A 200 -14.77 -9.96 -7.24
C ASP A 200 -15.28 -9.61 -8.66
N LEU A 201 -14.64 -10.10 -9.73
CA LEU A 201 -14.95 -9.69 -11.11
C LEU A 201 -16.45 -9.69 -11.46
N GLU A 202 -17.16 -10.76 -11.11
CA GLU A 202 -18.59 -10.91 -11.43
C GLU A 202 -19.46 -9.90 -10.64
N GLU A 203 -19.09 -9.65 -9.38
CA GLU A 203 -19.77 -8.66 -8.52
C GLU A 203 -19.43 -7.22 -8.95
N ASP A 204 -18.19 -6.95 -9.33
CA ASP A 204 -17.73 -5.67 -9.84
C ASP A 204 -18.47 -5.31 -11.14
N GLU A 205 -18.59 -6.24 -12.09
CA GLU A 205 -19.32 -6.02 -13.35
C GLU A 205 -20.81 -5.76 -13.12
N ALA A 206 -21.44 -6.49 -12.19
CA ALA A 206 -22.83 -6.27 -11.80
C ALA A 206 -23.06 -4.87 -11.21
N ASN A 207 -22.06 -4.33 -10.51
CA ASN A 207 -22.07 -2.99 -9.92
C ASN A 207 -21.53 -1.89 -10.85
N HIS A 208 -21.35 -2.18 -12.15
CA HIS A 208 -20.78 -1.26 -13.14
C HIS A 208 -19.38 -0.73 -12.77
N ARG A 209 -18.60 -1.52 -12.03
CA ARG A 209 -17.19 -1.27 -11.72
C ARG A 209 -16.33 -2.04 -12.71
N TYR A 210 -15.66 -1.33 -13.61
CA TYR A 210 -14.85 -1.93 -14.67
C TYR A 210 -13.36 -1.80 -14.34
N THR A 211 -12.89 -2.67 -13.45
CA THR A 211 -11.48 -2.77 -13.06
C THR A 211 -10.61 -3.29 -14.22
N ILE A 212 -9.29 -3.33 -14.06
CA ILE A 212 -8.40 -3.83 -15.13
C ILE A 212 -8.73 -5.28 -15.51
N VAL A 213 -9.20 -6.08 -14.55
CA VAL A 213 -9.54 -7.49 -14.75
C VAL A 213 -10.68 -7.67 -15.75
N HIS A 214 -11.64 -6.73 -15.81
CA HIS A 214 -12.69 -6.74 -16.82
C HIS A 214 -12.10 -6.73 -18.25
N TYR A 215 -11.12 -5.86 -18.50
CA TYR A 215 -10.55 -5.69 -19.83
C TYR A 215 -9.58 -6.80 -20.24
N ILE A 216 -8.77 -7.30 -19.30
CA ILE A 216 -7.74 -8.30 -19.60
C ILE A 216 -8.20 -9.75 -19.34
N GLY A 217 -9.27 -9.93 -18.57
CA GLY A 217 -9.82 -11.21 -18.13
C GLY A 217 -9.02 -11.88 -17.00
N LYS A 218 -9.66 -12.82 -16.29
CA LYS A 218 -9.06 -13.57 -15.16
C LYS A 218 -7.74 -14.24 -15.54
N LYS A 219 -7.65 -14.85 -16.73
CA LYS A 219 -6.43 -15.56 -17.17
C LYS A 219 -5.22 -14.63 -17.27
N ALA A 220 -5.37 -13.46 -17.90
CA ALA A 220 -4.27 -12.51 -18.01
C ALA A 220 -3.95 -11.89 -16.63
N ALA A 221 -4.97 -11.62 -15.80
CA ALA A 221 -4.76 -11.15 -14.43
C ALA A 221 -3.89 -12.12 -13.61
N LEU A 222 -4.11 -13.44 -13.71
CA LEU A 222 -3.27 -14.44 -13.04
C LEU A 222 -1.82 -14.48 -13.57
N ILE A 223 -1.64 -14.28 -14.88
CA ILE A 223 -0.29 -14.18 -15.49
C ILE A 223 0.43 -12.94 -14.96
N TRP A 224 -0.23 -11.78 -14.96
CA TRP A 224 0.32 -10.54 -14.42
C TRP A 224 0.65 -10.66 -12.94
N TRP A 225 -0.26 -11.24 -12.16
CA TRP A 225 -0.06 -11.47 -10.74
C TRP A 225 1.18 -12.33 -10.47
N THR A 226 1.33 -13.43 -11.21
CA THR A 226 2.51 -14.33 -11.08
C THR A 226 3.78 -13.62 -11.54
N THR A 227 3.71 -12.87 -12.64
CA THR A 227 4.85 -12.13 -13.20
C THR A 227 5.33 -11.06 -12.24
N ALA A 228 4.43 -10.30 -11.62
CA ALA A 228 4.76 -9.29 -10.63
C ALA A 228 5.46 -9.88 -9.39
N LEU A 229 5.06 -11.07 -8.94
CA LEU A 229 5.78 -11.78 -7.86
C LEU A 229 7.21 -12.17 -8.27
N ILE A 230 7.38 -12.68 -9.50
CA ILE A 230 8.72 -13.00 -10.03
C ILE A 230 9.57 -11.74 -10.17
N LEU A 231 8.99 -10.67 -10.71
CA LEU A 231 9.65 -9.37 -10.88
C LEU A 231 10.05 -8.76 -9.54
N ALA A 232 9.31 -8.99 -8.45
CA ALA A 232 9.70 -8.56 -7.11
C ALA A 232 11.03 -9.22 -6.67
N PHE A 233 11.24 -10.52 -6.95
CA PHE A 233 12.52 -11.17 -6.71
C PHE A 233 13.63 -10.66 -7.63
N VAL A 234 13.34 -10.53 -8.92
CA VAL A 234 14.30 -10.04 -9.93
C VAL A 234 14.76 -8.63 -9.59
N ALA A 235 13.86 -7.75 -9.17
CA ALA A 235 14.19 -6.37 -8.79
C ALA A 235 15.24 -6.31 -7.68
N ILE A 236 15.14 -7.18 -6.66
CA ILE A 236 16.13 -7.25 -5.58
C ILE A 236 17.47 -7.73 -6.11
N VAL A 237 17.49 -8.78 -6.94
CA VAL A 237 18.74 -9.30 -7.52
C VAL A 237 19.42 -8.26 -8.40
N VAL A 238 18.65 -7.58 -9.26
CA VAL A 238 19.17 -6.50 -10.12
C VAL A 238 19.69 -5.34 -9.27
N ALA A 239 18.98 -4.93 -8.23
CA ALA A 239 19.45 -3.86 -7.34
C ALA A 239 20.75 -4.23 -6.61
N VAL A 240 20.94 -5.50 -6.23
CA VAL A 240 22.22 -5.99 -5.69
C VAL A 240 23.32 -5.97 -6.75
N MET A 241 23.05 -6.46 -7.97
CA MET A 241 24.03 -6.47 -9.07
C MET A 241 24.50 -5.07 -9.46
N LEU A 242 23.61 -4.08 -9.36
CA LEU A 242 23.93 -2.67 -9.60
C LEU A 242 24.62 -1.99 -8.40
N GLY A 243 24.87 -2.71 -7.31
CA GLY A 243 25.49 -2.17 -6.10
C GLY A 243 24.60 -1.22 -5.30
N LEU A 244 23.29 -1.21 -5.56
CA LEU A 244 22.32 -0.37 -4.85
C LEU A 244 21.92 -0.96 -3.50
N LEU A 245 22.04 -2.29 -3.35
CA LEU A 245 21.72 -3.04 -2.15
C LEU A 245 22.87 -3.95 -1.74
N SER A 246 22.94 -4.26 -0.44
CA SER A 246 23.90 -5.24 0.09
C SER A 246 23.68 -6.65 -0.51
N PRO A 247 24.76 -7.42 -0.78
CA PRO A 247 24.66 -8.81 -1.25
C PRO A 247 23.79 -9.72 -0.37
N ILE A 248 23.68 -9.41 0.94
CA ILE A 248 22.82 -10.13 1.88
C ILE A 248 21.35 -10.15 1.42
N MET A 249 20.90 -9.13 0.66
CA MET A 249 19.53 -9.05 0.16
C MET A 249 19.16 -10.20 -0.78
N VAL A 250 20.14 -10.86 -1.42
CA VAL A 250 19.91 -12.04 -2.27
C VAL A 250 19.32 -13.22 -1.48
N LEU A 251 19.52 -13.25 -0.15
CA LEU A 251 18.91 -14.26 0.72
C LEU A 251 17.37 -14.23 0.70
N ILE A 252 16.75 -13.18 0.17
CA ILE A 252 15.31 -13.15 -0.10
C ILE A 252 14.89 -14.34 -0.98
N LEU A 253 15.76 -14.83 -1.88
CA LEU A 253 15.45 -15.98 -2.74
C LEU A 253 15.16 -17.27 -1.94
N LEU A 254 15.64 -17.37 -0.70
CA LEU A 254 15.38 -18.52 0.18
C LEU A 254 13.89 -18.67 0.53
N ILE A 255 13.10 -17.60 0.47
CA ILE A 255 11.65 -17.67 0.71
C ILE A 255 10.85 -18.01 -0.55
N ALA A 256 11.48 -18.14 -1.73
CA ALA A 256 10.77 -18.46 -2.98
C ALA A 256 9.93 -19.76 -2.91
N PRO A 257 10.41 -20.88 -2.35
CA PRO A 257 9.60 -22.09 -2.20
C PRO A 257 8.34 -21.86 -1.35
N LEU A 258 8.46 -21.02 -0.31
CA LEU A 258 7.33 -20.64 0.54
C LEU A 258 6.34 -19.75 -0.22
N MET A 259 6.82 -18.79 -1.03
CA MET A 259 5.95 -17.95 -1.86
C MET A 259 5.18 -18.78 -2.90
N ILE A 260 5.83 -19.76 -3.52
CA ILE A 260 5.15 -20.71 -4.42
C ILE A 260 4.07 -21.50 -3.68
N LYS A 261 4.37 -22.00 -2.47
CA LYS A 261 3.39 -22.70 -1.64
C LYS A 261 2.18 -21.82 -1.32
N PHE A 262 2.38 -20.54 -1.02
CA PHE A 262 1.28 -19.60 -0.77
C PHE A 262 0.52 -19.22 -2.05
N ALA A 263 1.18 -19.15 -3.20
CA ALA A 263 0.56 -18.79 -4.47
C ALA A 263 -0.38 -19.89 -5.01
N ARG A 264 -0.04 -21.17 -4.80
CA ARG A 264 -0.77 -22.32 -5.38
C ARG A 264 -2.29 -22.29 -5.19
N PRO A 265 -2.85 -22.10 -3.97
CA PRO A 265 -4.29 -22.06 -3.78
C PRO A 265 -4.97 -20.97 -4.62
N TYR A 266 -4.39 -19.75 -4.62
CA TYR A 266 -4.93 -18.63 -5.38
C TYR A 266 -4.83 -18.84 -6.89
N LEU A 267 -3.79 -19.50 -7.40
CA LEU A 267 -3.67 -19.80 -8.84
C LEU A 267 -4.68 -20.86 -9.30
N GLN A 268 -5.13 -21.74 -8.40
CA GLN A 268 -6.10 -22.79 -8.71
C GLN A 268 -7.55 -22.31 -8.61
N LYS A 269 -7.85 -21.43 -7.64
CA LYS A 269 -9.20 -20.97 -7.36
C LYS A 269 -9.18 -19.51 -6.89
N GLN A 270 -9.99 -18.64 -7.50
CA GLN A 270 -10.08 -17.22 -7.15
C GLN A 270 -11.40 -16.93 -6.44
N VAL A 271 -11.50 -17.38 -5.19
CA VAL A 271 -12.66 -17.14 -4.32
C VAL A 271 -12.19 -16.37 -3.10
N LYS A 272 -12.69 -15.15 -2.92
CA LYS A 272 -12.17 -14.17 -1.94
C LYS A 272 -12.04 -14.74 -0.53
N LYS A 273 -13.09 -15.41 -0.02
CA LYS A 273 -13.11 -16.02 1.33
C LYS A 273 -12.09 -17.14 1.53
N GLU A 274 -11.67 -17.81 0.45
CA GLU A 274 -10.81 -18.99 0.52
C GLU A 274 -9.35 -18.67 0.18
N THR A 275 -9.12 -17.86 -0.85
CA THR A 275 -7.80 -17.76 -1.49
C THR A 275 -7.21 -16.35 -1.55
N PHE A 276 -7.98 -15.29 -1.25
CA PHE A 276 -7.42 -13.93 -1.14
C PHE A 276 -6.32 -13.83 -0.08
N ILE A 277 -6.45 -14.62 0.99
CA ILE A 277 -5.45 -14.71 2.07
C ILE A 277 -4.06 -15.14 1.56
N SER A 278 -3.96 -15.82 0.42
CA SER A 278 -2.68 -16.14 -0.22
C SER A 278 -1.89 -14.89 -0.59
N SER A 279 -2.55 -13.92 -1.25
CA SER A 279 -1.93 -12.65 -1.64
C SER A 279 -1.51 -11.84 -0.42
N VAL A 280 -2.34 -11.84 0.62
CA VAL A 280 -2.03 -11.19 1.92
C VAL A 280 -0.78 -11.82 2.56
N LYS A 281 -0.70 -13.16 2.62
CA LYS A 281 0.47 -13.88 3.17
C LYS A 281 1.74 -13.60 2.38
N ILE A 282 1.65 -13.59 1.05
CA ILE A 282 2.80 -13.30 0.18
C ILE A 282 3.31 -11.89 0.44
N LEU A 283 2.42 -10.89 0.42
CA LEU A 283 2.79 -9.50 0.70
C LEU A 283 3.47 -9.38 2.07
N MET A 284 2.81 -9.85 3.14
CA MET A 284 3.33 -9.72 4.50
C MET A 284 4.69 -10.40 4.68
N VAL A 285 4.82 -11.66 4.26
CA VAL A 285 6.05 -12.43 4.49
C VAL A 285 7.19 -11.89 3.63
N PHE A 286 6.93 -11.57 2.36
CA PHE A 286 7.96 -11.02 1.48
C PHE A 286 8.49 -9.68 2.03
N GLN A 287 7.58 -8.76 2.37
CA GLN A 287 7.96 -7.44 2.88
C GLN A 287 8.66 -7.52 4.23
N LEU A 288 8.18 -8.39 5.13
CA LEU A 288 8.83 -8.61 6.43
C LEU A 288 10.26 -9.10 6.24
N VAL A 289 10.47 -10.13 5.42
CA VAL A 289 11.81 -10.71 5.19
C VAL A 289 12.70 -9.70 4.46
N GLN A 290 12.18 -8.96 3.48
CA GLN A 290 12.92 -7.89 2.81
C GLN A 290 13.42 -6.84 3.80
N VAL A 291 12.53 -6.33 4.66
CA VAL A 291 12.87 -5.32 5.67
C VAL A 291 13.88 -5.88 6.69
N LEU A 292 13.69 -7.11 7.17
CA LEU A 292 14.62 -7.75 8.10
C LEU A 292 16.02 -7.93 7.50
N LEU A 293 16.12 -8.46 6.27
CA LEU A 293 17.40 -8.59 5.57
C LEU A 293 18.06 -7.23 5.36
N PHE A 294 17.27 -6.19 5.10
CA PHE A 294 17.80 -4.83 4.97
C PHE A 294 18.41 -4.35 6.28
N PHE A 295 17.69 -4.47 7.40
CA PHE A 295 18.22 -4.09 8.70
C PHE A 295 19.46 -4.91 9.09
N VAL A 296 19.50 -6.22 8.79
CA VAL A 296 20.70 -7.05 8.98
C VAL A 296 21.86 -6.51 8.14
N SER A 297 21.61 -6.03 6.93
CA SER A 297 22.66 -5.46 6.07
C SER A 297 23.30 -4.16 6.59
N LEU A 298 22.67 -3.50 7.58
CA LEU A 298 23.24 -2.34 8.26
C LEU A 298 24.29 -2.72 9.30
N ILE A 299 24.29 -3.99 9.77
CA ILE A 299 25.28 -4.50 10.70
C ILE A 299 26.58 -4.70 9.91
N LYS A 300 27.52 -3.78 10.07
CA LYS A 300 28.86 -3.90 9.49
C LYS A 300 29.56 -5.11 10.14
N PHE A 301 29.83 -6.14 9.35
CA PHE A 301 30.74 -7.23 9.70
C PHE A 301 32.18 -6.84 9.39
#